data_AF-A0A1U7IP14-F1
#
_entry.id   AF-A0A1U7IP14-F1
#
_cell.length_a   1.000
_cell.length_b   1.000
_cell.length_c   1.000
_cell.angle_alpha   90.00
_cell.angle_beta   90.00
_cell.angle_gamma   90.00
#
_symmetry.space_group_name_H-M   'P 1'
#
loop_
_entity.id
_entity.type
_entity.pdbx_description
1 polymer ?
#
loop_
_entity_poly.entity_id
_entity_poly.type
_entity_poly.pdbx_seq_one_letter_code
_entity_poly.pdbx_strand_id
1 'polypeptide(L)' 'MPQLSETTLKKDELKTQIKKLNSKAGQLKMDLHDLAEGLPANFENLMALANETYEIYHQLDELKKQLKQLE' A
#
# COMPACT_ATOMS: atom_id res chain seq x y z
N MET A 1 28.17 -14.22 14.86
CA MET A 1 27.54 -12.94 14.44
C MET A 1 26.38 -13.15 13.44
N PRO A 2 25.36 -14.00 13.70
CA PRO A 2 24.27 -14.24 12.73
C PRO A 2 23.12 -13.20 12.74
N GLN A 3 22.91 -12.47 13.84
CA GLN A 3 21.73 -11.59 13.99
C GLN A 3 21.75 -10.31 13.14
N LEU A 4 22.93 -9.76 12.81
CA LEU A 4 23.03 -8.53 12.02
C LEU A 4 22.66 -8.75 10.54
N SER A 5 22.99 -9.92 9.98
CA SER A 5 22.69 -10.26 8.60
C SER A 5 21.19 -10.51 8.38
N GLU A 6 20.53 -11.18 9.32
CA GLU A 6 19.08 -11.46 9.24
C GLU A 6 18.25 -10.18 9.34
N THR A 7 18.63 -9.25 10.24
CA THR A 7 17.94 -7.97 10.40
C THR A 7 18.08 -7.10 9.14
N THR A 8 19.24 -7.13 8.49
CA THR A 8 19.48 -6.37 7.25
C THR A 8 18.65 -6.91 6.09
N LEU A 9 18.61 -8.23 5.90
CA LEU A 9 17.77 -8.88 4.89
C LEU A 9 16.29 -8.55 5.10
N LYS A 10 15.78 -8.62 6.33
CA LYS A 10 14.39 -8.27 6.66
C LYS A 10 14.05 -6.81 6.34
N LYS A 11 14.98 -5.86 6.57
CA LYS A 11 14.79 -4.45 6.20
C LYS A 11 14.65 -4.28 4.68
N ASP A 12 15.48 -4.97 3.90
CA ASP A 12 15.46 -4.85 2.44
C ASP A 12 14.22 -5.49 1.81
N GLU A 13 13.75 -6.60 2.39
CA GLU A 13 12.46 -7.20 2.04
C GLU A 13 11.29 -6.23 2.29
N LEU A 14 11.24 -5.60 3.47
CA LEU A 14 10.22 -4.61 3.80
C LEU A 14 10.25 -3.40 2.86
N LYS A 15 11.42 -2.86 2.56
CA LYS A 15 11.57 -1.75 1.59
C LYS A 15 11.05 -2.14 0.21
N THR A 16 11.33 -3.36 -0.23
CA THR A 16 10.86 -3.88 -1.52
C THR A 16 9.34 -4.00 -1.55
N GLN A 17 8.74 -4.55 -0.48
CA GLN A 17 7.28 -4.65 -0.35
C GLN A 17 6.61 -3.27 -0.32
N ILE A 18 7.14 -2.33 0.47
CA ILE A 18 6.66 -0.94 0.55
C ILE A 18 6.71 -0.26 -0.82
N LYS A 19 7.79 -0.44 -1.60
CA LYS A 19 7.91 0.12 -2.95
C LYS A 19 6.81 -0.42 -3.87
N LYS A 20 6.60 -1.74 -3.87
CA LYS A 20 5.54 -2.39 -4.68
C LYS A 20 4.15 -1.90 -4.29
N LEU A 21 3.86 -1.84 -2.99
CA LEU A 21 2.56 -1.37 -2.49
C LEU A 21 2.33 0.11 -2.74
N ASN A 22 3.35 0.97 -2.65
CA ASN A 22 3.22 2.40 -3.02
C ASN A 22 2.78 2.57 -4.48
N SER A 23 3.37 1.81 -5.41
CA SER A 23 2.94 1.86 -6.82
C SER A 23 1.48 1.43 -6.99
N LYS A 24 1.07 0.33 -6.35
CA LYS A 24 -0.32 -0.14 -6.40
C LYS A 24 -1.29 0.87 -5.75
N ALA A 25 -0.93 1.43 -4.60
CA ALA A 25 -1.72 2.44 -3.90
C ALA A 25 -1.94 3.68 -4.76
N GLY A 26 -0.88 4.13 -5.46
CA GLY A 26 -0.96 5.25 -6.39
C GLY A 26 -1.93 5.00 -7.54
N GLN A 27 -1.93 3.78 -8.11
CA GLN A 27 -2.88 3.41 -9.16
C GLN A 27 -4.32 3.42 -8.65
N LEU A 28 -4.61 2.70 -7.55
CA LEU A 28 -5.96 2.65 -6.97
C LEU A 28 -6.49 4.03 -6.58
N LYS A 29 -5.61 4.93 -6.12
CA LYS A 29 -5.97 6.31 -5.85
C LYS A 29 -6.47 7.04 -7.10
N MET A 30 -5.81 6.84 -8.24
CA MET A 30 -6.23 7.44 -9.50
C MET A 30 -7.51 6.78 -10.02
N ASP A 31 -7.61 5.46 -9.94
CA ASP A 31 -8.81 4.74 -10.34
C ASP A 31 -10.03 5.20 -9.53
N LEU A 32 -9.88 5.39 -8.22
CA LEU A 32 -10.95 5.89 -7.34
C LEU A 32 -11.31 7.35 -7.64
N HIS A 33 -10.32 8.19 -7.94
CA HIS A 33 -10.53 9.56 -8.39
C HIS A 33 -11.37 9.59 -9.67
N ASP A 34 -10.96 8.85 -10.68
CA ASP A 34 -11.62 8.82 -11.99
C ASP A 34 -13.04 8.24 -11.89
N LEU A 35 -13.24 7.21 -11.04
CA LEU A 35 -14.57 6.68 -10.75
C LEU A 35 -15.47 7.76 -10.11
N ALA A 36 -14.95 8.52 -9.15
CA ALA A 36 -15.72 9.56 -8.47
C ALA A 36 -16.07 10.74 -9.39
N GLU A 37 -15.15 11.14 -10.28
CA GLU A 37 -15.42 12.17 -11.30
C GLU A 37 -16.50 11.72 -12.31
N GLY A 38 -16.58 10.42 -12.61
CA GLY A 38 -17.49 9.85 -13.59
C GLY A 38 -18.93 9.62 -13.12
N LEU A 39 -19.27 9.93 -11.87
CA LEU A 39 -20.61 9.66 -11.33
C LEU A 39 -21.72 10.39 -12.12
N PRO A 40 -22.90 9.75 -12.35
CA PRO A 40 -23.37 8.52 -11.71
C PRO A 40 -22.92 7.21 -12.39
N ALA A 41 -22.08 7.25 -13.41
CA ALA A 41 -21.63 6.02 -14.07
C ALA A 41 -20.84 5.13 -13.08
N ASN A 42 -21.05 3.81 -13.15
CA ASN A 42 -20.34 2.80 -12.35
C ASN A 42 -20.40 3.01 -10.83
N PHE A 43 -21.45 3.67 -10.32
CA PHE A 43 -21.61 3.94 -8.89
C PHE A 43 -21.62 2.66 -8.04
N GLU A 44 -22.00 1.51 -8.61
CA GLU A 44 -22.01 0.21 -7.92
C GLU A 44 -20.61 -0.22 -7.47
N ASN A 45 -19.56 0.25 -8.15
CA ASN A 45 -18.17 -0.09 -7.85
C ASN A 45 -17.55 0.79 -6.77
N LEU A 46 -18.21 1.88 -6.36
CA LEU A 46 -17.65 2.89 -5.47
C LEU A 46 -17.18 2.30 -4.13
N MET A 47 -18.03 1.49 -3.50
CA MET A 47 -17.70 0.86 -2.21
C MET A 47 -16.56 -0.15 -2.35
N ALA A 48 -16.55 -0.94 -3.43
CA ALA A 48 -15.51 -1.94 -3.65
C ALA A 48 -14.14 -1.29 -3.87
N LEU A 49 -14.07 -0.28 -4.74
CA LEU A 49 -12.83 0.41 -5.06
C LEU A 49 -12.32 1.24 -3.88
N ALA A 50 -13.22 1.89 -3.13
CA ALA A 50 -12.86 2.60 -1.91
C ALA A 50 -12.28 1.65 -0.85
N ASN A 51 -12.90 0.48 -0.64
CA ASN A 51 -12.40 -0.52 0.30
C ASN A 51 -11.03 -1.06 -0.12
N GLU A 52 -10.83 -1.40 -1.39
CA GLU A 52 -9.51 -1.88 -1.86
C GLU A 52 -8.44 -0.79 -1.69
N THR A 53 -8.78 0.46 -2.01
CA THR A 53 -7.88 1.60 -1.84
C THR A 53 -7.49 1.78 -0.38
N TYR A 54 -8.47 1.73 0.54
CA TYR A 54 -8.23 1.81 1.98
C TYR A 54 -7.29 0.69 2.46
N GLU A 55 -7.59 -0.56 2.12
CA GLU A 55 -6.81 -1.72 2.58
C GLU A 55 -5.34 -1.63 2.14
N ILE A 56 -5.09 -1.22 0.90
CA ILE A 56 -3.73 -1.06 0.41
C ILE A 56 -2.98 0.08 1.13
N TYR A 57 -3.63 1.21 1.40
CA TYR A 57 -3.00 2.29 2.18
C TYR A 57 -2.77 1.90 3.64
N HIS A 58 -3.70 1.16 4.26
CA HIS A 58 -3.56 0.65 5.61
C HIS A 58 -2.38 -0.32 5.72
N GLN A 59 -2.28 -1.30 4.80
CA GLN A 59 -1.14 -2.23 4.75
C GLN A 59 0.19 -1.50 4.54
N LEU A 60 0.22 -0.50 3.65
CA LEU A 60 1.39 0.32 3.41
C LEU A 60 1.85 1.08 4.65
N ASP A 61 0.91 1.62 5.44
CA ASP A 61 1.20 2.31 6.70
C ASP A 61 1.80 1.35 7.75
N GLU A 62 1.20 0.17 7.90
CA GLU A 62 1.71 -0.85 8.82
C GLU A 62 3.13 -1.31 8.47
N LEU A 63 3.44 -1.51 7.19
CA LEU A 63 4.80 -1.87 6.77
C LEU A 63 5.80 -0.72 7.01
N LYS A 64 5.40 0.54 6.80
CA LYS A 64 6.25 1.70 7.10
C LYS A 64 6.55 1.81 8.59
N LYS A 65 5.54 1.56 9.45
CA LYS A 65 5.74 1.49 10.91
C LYS A 65 6.70 0.37 11.29
N GLN A 66 6.56 -0.82 10.71
CA GLN A 66 7.48 -1.95 10.95
C GLN A 66 8.90 -1.62 10.50
N LEU A 67 9.09 -1.01 9.33
CA LEU A 67 10.41 -0.61 8.86
C LEU A 67 11.06 0.39 9.82
N LYS A 68 10.31 1.39 10.28
CA LYS A 68 10.79 2.39 11.25
C LYS A 68 11.17 1.79 12.60
N GLN A 69 10.49 0.73 13.05
CA GLN A 69 10.86 0.02 14.28
C GLN A 69 12.18 -0.75 14.17
N LEU A 70 12.62 -1.06 12.94
CA LEU A 70 13.87 -1.75 12.69
C LEU A 70 15.03 -0.76 12.49
N GLU A 71 14.77 0.48 12.07
CA GLU A 71 15.78 1.55 11.88
C GLU A 71 16.55 1.87 13.15
#